data_AF-A0A950YB36-F1
#
_entry.id   AF-A0A950YB36-F1
#
_cell.length_a   1.000
_cell.length_b   1.000
_cell.length_c   1.000
_cell.angle_alpha   90.00
_cell.angle_beta   90.00
_cell.angle_gamma   90.00
#
_symmetry.space_group_name_H-M   'P 1'
#
loop_
_entity.id
_entity.type
_entity.pdbx_description
1 polymer ?
#
loop_
_entity_poly.entity_id
_entity_poly.type
_entity_poly.pdbx_seq_one_letter_code
_entity_poly.pdbx_strand_id
1 'polypeptide(L)' 'MSATDVVTMDKIVSLCKRRGFVFPSSEIYGGLGSSYDYGHYGVLMKNNIRAQWWRSMRQEREDIGALDSASIQRP' A
#
# COMPACT_ATOMS: atom_id res chain seq x y z
N MET A 1 -5.95 0.19 -34.76
CA MET A 1 -6.32 0.43 -33.36
C MET A 1 -6.08 -0.87 -32.61
N SER A 2 -5.02 -0.93 -31.79
CA SER A 2 -4.62 -2.14 -31.08
C SER A 2 -5.70 -2.55 -30.08
N ALA A 3 -5.97 -3.85 -29.98
CA ALA A 3 -6.85 -4.43 -28.97
C ALA A 3 -6.52 -3.85 -27.58
N THR A 4 -7.54 -3.49 -26.81
CA THR A 4 -7.40 -3.04 -25.42
C THR A 4 -6.61 -4.09 -24.66
N ASP A 5 -5.36 -3.75 -24.37
CA ASP A 5 -4.41 -4.64 -23.72
C ASP A 5 -4.92 -4.91 -22.30
N VAL A 6 -5.49 -6.09 -22.07
CA VAL A 6 -6.13 -6.41 -20.79
C VAL A 6 -5.08 -6.32 -19.69
N VAL A 7 -5.37 -5.53 -18.67
CA VAL A 7 -4.51 -5.41 -17.49
C VAL A 7 -4.72 -6.64 -16.63
N THR A 8 -3.72 -7.52 -16.60
CA THR A 8 -3.70 -8.70 -15.74
C THR A 8 -2.96 -8.40 -14.45
N MET A 9 -3.20 -9.21 -13.42
CA MET A 9 -2.50 -9.07 -12.14
C MET A 9 -0.97 -9.21 -12.31
N ASP A 10 -0.52 -10.13 -13.16
CA ASP A 10 0.91 -10.32 -13.44
C ASP A 10 1.57 -9.07 -14.03
N LYS A 11 0.85 -8.34 -14.90
CA LYS A 11 1.34 -7.07 -15.45
C LYS A 11 1.50 -6.02 -14.36
N ILE A 12 0.54 -5.94 -13.42
CA ILE A 12 0.59 -5.01 -12.29
C ILE A 12 1.75 -5.37 -11.36
N VAL A 13 1.89 -6.63 -10.97
CA VAL A 13 2.97 -7.10 -10.09
C VAL A 13 4.35 -6.83 -10.73
N SER A 14 4.51 -7.12 -12.02
CA SER A 14 5.73 -6.83 -12.78
C SER A 14 6.07 -5.34 -12.76
N LEU A 15 5.08 -4.47 -12.97
CA LEU A 15 5.27 -3.02 -12.91
C LEU A 15 5.68 -2.57 -11.50
N CYS A 16 4.98 -3.05 -10.47
CA CYS A 16 5.25 -2.70 -9.09
C CYS A 16 6.68 -3.04 -8.67
N LYS A 17 7.17 -4.25 -9.02
CA LYS A 17 8.56 -4.65 -8.76
C LYS A 17 9.55 -3.78 -9.55
N ARG A 18 9.36 -3.65 -10.88
CA ARG A 18 10.30 -2.93 -11.76
C ARG A 18 10.42 -1.44 -11.43
N ARG A 19 9.34 -0.83 -10.94
CA ARG A 19 9.30 0.60 -10.60
C ARG A 19 9.52 0.86 -9.11
N GLY A 20 9.65 -0.14 -8.26
CA GLY A 20 9.88 0.10 -6.82
C GLY A 20 8.67 0.59 -6.05
N PHE A 21 7.50 0.03 -6.33
CA PHE A 21 6.29 0.21 -5.51
C PHE A 21 6.21 -0.83 -4.40
N VAL A 22 6.13 -2.12 -4.75
CA VAL A 22 5.89 -3.21 -3.79
C VAL A 22 6.78 -4.40 -4.12
N PHE A 23 7.38 -4.99 -3.09
CA PHE A 23 8.23 -6.17 -3.17
C PHE A 23 7.69 -7.27 -2.23
N PRO A 24 7.79 -8.55 -2.60
CA PRO A 24 7.58 -9.65 -1.66
C PRO A 24 8.58 -9.54 -0.52
N SER A 25 8.11 -9.61 0.72
CA SER A 25 9.01 -9.52 1.86
C SER A 25 9.88 -10.77 1.94
N SER A 26 11.12 -10.61 2.39
CA SER A 26 12.10 -11.70 2.50
C SER A 26 12.35 -12.44 1.18
N GLU A 27 12.22 -11.78 0.02
CA GLU A 27 12.39 -12.41 -1.31
C GLU A 27 13.73 -13.15 -1.46
N ILE A 28 14.83 -12.60 -0.92
CA ILE A 28 16.16 -13.24 -0.95
C ILE A 28 16.27 -14.48 -0.04
N TYR A 29 15.32 -14.68 0.86
CA TYR A 29 15.28 -15.80 1.81
C TYR A 29 14.18 -16.83 1.47
N GLY A 30 13.62 -16.77 0.26
CA GLY A 30 12.54 -17.66 -0.18
C GLY A 30 11.13 -17.08 -0.02
N GLY A 31 11.01 -15.83 0.41
CA GLY A 31 9.75 -15.11 0.55
C GLY A 31 9.00 -15.42 1.84
N LEU A 32 8.32 -14.42 2.38
CA LEU A 32 7.37 -14.58 3.47
C LEU A 32 5.95 -14.40 2.91
N GLY A 33 5.14 -15.45 2.99
CA GLY A 33 3.73 -15.40 2.57
C GLY A 33 2.99 -14.29 3.29
N SER A 34 2.13 -13.57 2.56
CA SER A 34 1.28 -12.50 3.10
C SER A 34 2.02 -11.27 3.65
N SER A 35 3.32 -11.12 3.39
CA SER A 35 4.10 -9.94 3.78
C SER A 35 4.75 -9.26 2.56
N TYR A 36 4.74 -7.93 2.55
CA TYR A 36 5.23 -7.11 1.45
C TYR A 36 5.91 -5.84 1.94
N ASP A 37 6.99 -5.47 1.26
CA ASP A 37 7.77 -4.28 1.54
C ASP A 37 7.50 -3.19 0.51
N TYR A 38 7.39 -1.94 0.96
CA TYR A 38 7.17 -0.80 0.08
C TYR A 38 8.50 -0.20 -0.35
N GLY A 39 8.70 -0.05 -1.67
CA GLY A 39 9.86 0.62 -2.24
C GLY A 39 9.77 2.15 -2.17
N HIS A 40 10.72 2.84 -2.81
CA HIS A 40 10.82 4.31 -2.78
C HIS A 40 9.55 5.01 -3.28
N TYR A 41 8.95 4.59 -4.39
CA TYR A 41 7.66 5.15 -4.83
C TYR A 41 6.48 4.58 -4.04
N GLY A 42 6.58 3.34 -3.57
CA GLY A 42 5.54 2.71 -2.75
C GLY A 42 5.27 3.43 -1.44
N VAL A 43 6.34 3.83 -0.74
CA VAL A 43 6.24 4.59 0.52
C VAL A 43 5.57 5.95 0.28
N LEU A 44 5.97 6.66 -0.78
CA LEU A 44 5.37 7.95 -1.13
C LEU A 44 3.89 7.80 -1.47
N MET A 45 3.53 6.80 -2.27
CA MET A 45 2.15 6.50 -2.62
C MET A 45 1.31 6.18 -1.37
N LYS A 46 1.81 5.29 -0.50
CA LYS A 46 1.13 4.91 0.74
C LYS A 46 0.89 6.13 1.64
N ASN A 47 1.90 6.98 1.80
CA ASN A 47 1.79 8.19 2.62
C ASN A 47 0.79 9.20 2.03
N ASN A 48 0.80 9.39 0.71
CA ASN A 48 -0.14 10.27 0.02
C ASN A 48 -1.59 9.78 0.18
N ILE A 49 -1.83 8.48 0.01
CA ILE A 49 -3.17 7.90 0.20
C ILE A 49 -3.63 8.09 1.65
N ARG A 50 -2.78 7.78 2.63
CA ARG A 50 -3.10 7.97 4.06
C ARG A 50 -3.41 9.44 4.37
N ALA A 51 -2.65 10.38 3.84
CA ALA A 51 -2.86 11.80 4.05
C ALA A 51 -4.18 12.30 3.46
N GLN A 52 -4.52 11.87 2.23
CA GLN A 52 -5.79 12.22 1.60
C GLN A 52 -6.99 11.65 2.37
N TRP A 53 -6.89 10.39 2.80
CA TRP A 53 -7.91 9.76 3.63
C TRP A 53 -8.07 10.47 4.99
N TRP A 54 -6.96 10.85 5.62
CA TRP A 54 -7.00 11.58 6.89
C TRP A 54 -7.69 12.93 6.75
N ARG A 55 -7.40 13.66 5.67
CA ARG A 55 -8.06 14.94 5.37
C ARG A 55 -9.57 14.73 5.22
N SER A 56 -10.00 13.79 4.38
CA SER A 56 -11.43 13.58 4.10
C SER A 56 -12.21 13.08 5.31
N MET A 57 -11.61 12.22 6.14
CA MET A 57 -12.30 11.65 7.29
C MET A 57 -12.25 12.52 8.54
N ARG A 58 -11.16 13.26 8.78
CA ARG A 58 -10.98 14.00 10.04
C ARG A 58 -11.01 15.51 9.90
N GLN A 59 -10.53 16.07 8.79
CA GLN A 59 -10.45 17.53 8.63
C GLN A 59 -11.72 18.10 7.99
N GLU A 60 -12.33 17.35 7.08
CA GLU A 60 -13.53 17.76 6.34
C GLU A 60 -14.84 17.36 7.05
N ARG A 61 -14.75 16.62 8.18
CA ARG A 61 -15.89 16.10 8.94
C ARG A 61 -15.74 16.39 10.43
N GLU A 62 -16.83 16.84 11.05
CA GLU A 62 -16.88 17.18 12.48
C GLU A 62 -17.31 16.00 13.37
N ASP A 63 -17.90 14.96 12.76
CA ASP A 63 -18.50 13.82 13.46
C ASP A 63 -17.54 12.63 13.66
N ILE A 64 -16.26 12.79 13.31
CA ILE A 64 -15.25 11.73 13.40
C ILE A 64 -14.12 12.11 14.37
N GLY A 65 -13.91 11.26 15.38
CA GLY A 65 -12.77 11.34 16.30
C GLY A 65 -11.54 10.58 15.79
N ALA A 66 -10.35 11.10 16.13
CA ALA A 66 -9.09 10.41 15.90
C ALA A 66 -8.75 9.50 17.08
N LEU A 67 -8.38 8.26 16.82
CA LEU A 67 -7.92 7.30 17.83
C LEU A 67 -6.61 6.68 17.38
N ASP A 68 -5.64 6.60 18.30
CA ASP A 68 -4.43 5.80 18.14
C ASP A 68 -4.32 4.88 19.35
N SER A 69 -4.11 3.59 19.11
CA SER A 69 -4.16 2.54 20.14
C SER A 69 -2.95 1.63 20.01
N ALA A 70 -2.52 1.07 21.14
CA ALA A 70 -1.37 0.18 21.16
C ALA A 70 -1.63 -1.10 20.34
N SER A 71 -0.63 -1.55 19.57
CA SER A 71 -0.70 -2.80 18.82
C SER A 71 -0.71 -4.03 19.72
N ILE A 72 -0.11 -3.94 20.91
CA ILE A 72 -0.14 -4.99 21.94
C ILE A 72 -1.19 -4.59 22.97
N GLN A 73 -2.12 -5.50 23.24
CA GLN A 73 -3.22 -5.30 24.17
C GLN A 73 -3.16 -6.34 25.28
N ARG A 74 -3.95 -6.12 26.35
CA ARG A 74 -4.14 -7.14 27.39
C ARG A 74 -4.70 -8.42 26.74
N PRO A 75 -4.32 -9.61 27.23
CA PRO A 75 -4.91 -10.87 26.77
C PRO A 75 -6.43 -10.88 26.90
#